data_AF-A0AAW0G6N9-F1
#
_entry.id   AF-A0AAW0G6N9-F1
#
_cell.length_a   1.000
_cell.length_b   1.000
_cell.length_c   1.000
_cell.angle_alpha   90.00
_cell.angle_beta   90.00
_cell.angle_gamma   90.00
#
_symmetry.space_group_name_H-M   'P 1'
#
loop_
_entity.id
_entity.type
_entity.pdbx_description
1 polymer ?
#
loop_
_entity_poly.entity_id
_entity_poly.type
_entity_poly.pdbx_seq_one_letter_code
_entity_poly.pdbx_strand_id
1 'polypeptide(L)'
;MLSRRDSYLEVSTTRIIRALRPLRTKCEYLSASRPLPPKPCATYASSSRQKESSVGTSSTSFGKLAAATFTRNDHHPVNQTLINLQLSKKIKEVTDAFRNIAQIALGINASQRHILHSNDPSNYQRIPSLAALCCTIVGEHMESEVQAHQETQDSVSTFDDEDITIITELYDTLPPHYRRYAVISHALSIILNACPNYPDLHGSLLEVTSMYSLPRESELLLMAIFSEVFSPHAPFTKDSIFDASNSHYLISLHNKCCTPNSGISSRTFTRILVDVLSKSYHQRASDVWTSPALSLLMRHIRSLDIPSYMNLCAGIIGFLSVSVGTQQRGKGIGISPEQLWMLLGKKLRGIPSRLCSTRGFSDDDLLSVFDFLSGVASCGLQRHVSEGSSEARKLFATLVLCCLSSVHLPNLGPDGEDVLVRLLSELEPRPDSYSKIISSVYPSDTAEDTQPPSLEDWKVYTTPLRTRRLYAHEAAFWSSVLQHVENLAFKDHRTKPHAYRPLLLSLRMELVERVGEVERLQFNANGVSSKVGSGSTVSSTDKESDWRWDDLVDCWVRKTPLVPKKRKRPIEVEASSCARV
;
A
#
# COMPACT_ATOMS: atom_id res chain seq x y z
N MET A 1 -3.20 -44.71 19.41
CA MET A 1 -4.32 -43.81 19.76
C MET A 1 -4.26 -42.60 18.85
N LEU A 2 -5.22 -42.21 18.02
CA LEU A 2 -6.46 -42.79 17.52
C LEU A 2 -6.46 -42.48 16.03
N SER A 3 -6.27 -43.50 15.19
CA SER A 3 -6.58 -43.42 13.76
C SER A 3 -8.09 -43.30 13.60
N ARG A 4 -8.65 -42.12 13.93
CA ARG A 4 -9.98 -41.74 13.45
C ARG A 4 -9.86 -41.70 11.93
N ARG A 5 -10.29 -42.78 11.30
CA ARG A 5 -10.57 -42.83 9.87
C ARG A 5 -11.61 -41.75 9.62
N ASP A 6 -11.14 -40.56 9.26
CA ASP A 6 -11.93 -39.66 8.44
C ASP A 6 -12.23 -40.48 7.19
N SER A 7 -13.44 -41.03 7.12
CA SER A 7 -13.99 -41.64 5.91
C SER A 7 -14.07 -40.51 4.89
N TYR A 8 -12.95 -40.25 4.21
CA TYR A 8 -12.90 -39.22 3.19
C TYR A 8 -13.94 -39.60 2.15
N LEU A 9 -14.90 -38.71 1.93
CA LEU A 9 -15.89 -38.85 0.88
C LEU A 9 -15.15 -38.89 -0.45
N GLU A 10 -14.95 -40.09 -0.99
CA GLU A 10 -14.38 -40.28 -2.32
C GLU A 10 -15.40 -39.79 -3.34
N VAL A 11 -15.01 -38.76 -4.10
CA VAL A 11 -15.85 -38.20 -5.17
C VAL A 11 -15.47 -38.92 -6.47
N SER A 12 -16.38 -39.72 -7.01
CA SER A 12 -16.18 -40.39 -8.29
C SER A 12 -16.17 -39.38 -9.44
N THR A 13 -15.39 -39.65 -10.49
CA THR A 13 -15.32 -38.81 -11.71
C THR A 13 -16.69 -38.64 -12.36
N THR A 14 -17.50 -39.70 -12.40
CA THR A 14 -18.90 -39.65 -12.86
C THR A 14 -19.77 -38.67 -12.06
N ARG A 15 -19.59 -38.59 -10.73
CA ARG A 15 -20.32 -37.66 -9.86
C ARG A 15 -19.84 -36.23 -10.07
N ILE A 16 -18.54 -36.04 -10.27
CA ILE A 16 -17.91 -34.76 -10.60
C ILE A 16 -18.53 -34.19 -11.89
N ILE A 17 -18.49 -34.96 -12.98
CA ILE A 17 -18.97 -34.53 -14.30
C ILE A 17 -20.47 -34.18 -14.24
N ARG A 18 -21.26 -35.01 -13.55
CA ARG A 18 -22.69 -34.74 -13.34
C ARG A 18 -22.94 -33.43 -12.60
N ALA A 19 -22.07 -33.05 -11.67
CA ALA A 19 -22.18 -31.80 -10.92
C ALA A 19 -21.72 -30.58 -11.72
N LEU A 20 -20.72 -30.72 -12.59
CA LEU A 20 -20.21 -29.65 -13.45
C LEU A 20 -21.14 -29.30 -14.62
N ARG A 21 -21.86 -30.27 -15.18
CA ARG A 21 -22.81 -30.05 -16.29
C ARG A 21 -23.84 -28.93 -16.02
N PRO A 22 -24.62 -28.94 -14.91
CA PRO A 22 -25.57 -27.86 -14.64
C PRO A 22 -24.89 -26.52 -14.36
N LEU A 23 -23.63 -26.51 -13.90
CA LEU A 23 -22.87 -25.27 -13.74
C LEU A 23 -22.58 -24.64 -15.11
N ARG A 24 -22.04 -25.40 -16.06
CA ARG A 24 -21.75 -24.93 -17.43
C ARG A 24 -22.97 -24.34 -18.11
N THR A 25 -24.09 -25.07 -18.12
CA THR A 25 -25.35 -24.59 -18.71
C THR A 25 -25.83 -23.27 -18.09
N LYS A 26 -25.66 -23.10 -16.77
CA LYS A 26 -26.03 -21.86 -16.08
C LYS A 26 -25.06 -20.71 -16.38
N CYS A 27 -23.77 -21.00 -16.50
CA CYS A 27 -22.75 -20.03 -16.90
C CYS A 27 -23.02 -19.52 -18.33
N GLU A 28 -23.30 -20.42 -19.28
CA GLU A 28 -23.72 -20.08 -20.64
C GLU A 28 -25.01 -19.25 -20.66
N TYR A 29 -26.00 -19.62 -19.84
CA TYR A 29 -27.24 -18.86 -19.74
C TYR A 29 -27.05 -17.44 -19.17
N LEU A 30 -26.12 -17.28 -18.24
CA LEU A 30 -25.73 -15.98 -17.70
C LEU A 30 -24.93 -15.17 -18.73
N SER A 31 -23.99 -15.79 -19.45
CA SER A 31 -23.17 -15.11 -20.46
C SER A 31 -24.00 -14.63 -21.65
N ALA A 32 -25.02 -15.39 -22.05
CA ALA A 32 -26.01 -14.97 -23.05
C ALA A 32 -26.83 -13.74 -22.62
N SER A 33 -26.84 -13.40 -21.33
CA SER A 33 -27.57 -12.24 -20.79
C SER A 33 -26.75 -10.95 -20.80
N ARG A 34 -25.54 -10.97 -21.38
CA ARG A 34 -24.68 -9.80 -21.46
C ARG A 34 -25.44 -8.67 -22.17
N PRO A 35 -25.61 -7.50 -21.53
CA PRO A 35 -26.20 -6.35 -22.20
C PRO A 35 -25.37 -6.06 -23.45
N LEU A 36 -26.01 -6.13 -24.62
CA LEU A 36 -25.38 -5.66 -25.83
C LEU A 36 -25.01 -4.19 -25.60
N PRO A 37 -23.76 -3.78 -25.89
CA PRO A 37 -23.38 -2.39 -25.76
C PRO A 37 -24.40 -1.56 -26.55
N PRO A 38 -24.91 -0.44 -25.98
CA PRO A 38 -25.92 0.36 -26.65
C PRO A 38 -25.38 0.71 -28.03
N LYS A 39 -26.06 0.25 -29.08
CA LYS A 39 -25.71 0.63 -30.44
C LYS A 39 -25.68 2.16 -30.46
N PRO A 40 -24.58 2.81 -30.89
CA PRO A 40 -24.51 4.26 -30.94
C PRO A 40 -25.64 4.73 -31.85
N CYS A 41 -26.74 5.16 -31.25
CA CYS A 41 -27.86 5.71 -31.99
C CYS A 41 -27.36 7.07 -32.44
N ALA A 42 -27.15 7.22 -33.75
CA ALA A 42 -26.76 8.49 -34.35
C ALA A 42 -27.94 9.46 -34.20
N THR A 43 -28.05 10.10 -33.04
CA THR A 43 -29.04 11.14 -32.80
C THR A 43 -28.55 12.41 -33.47
N TYR A 44 -29.13 12.72 -34.64
CA TYR A 44 -29.06 14.06 -35.20
C TYR A 44 -29.62 15.04 -34.17
N ALA A 45 -28.83 16.07 -33.87
CA ALA A 45 -29.00 16.97 -32.74
C ALA A 45 -30.36 17.68 -32.68
N SER A 46 -31.05 17.58 -31.55
CA SER A 46 -31.98 18.62 -31.09
C SER A 46 -31.46 19.18 -29.76
N SER A 47 -30.90 20.38 -29.84
CA SER A 47 -30.36 21.13 -28.71
C SER A 47 -31.50 21.65 -27.84
N SER A 48 -31.75 21.01 -26.68
CA SER A 48 -32.56 21.58 -25.61
C SER A 48 -31.76 21.60 -24.31
N ARG A 49 -31.40 22.79 -23.86
CA ARG A 49 -30.73 23.03 -22.57
C ARG A 49 -31.78 22.96 -21.46
N GLN A 50 -31.76 21.91 -20.64
CA GLN A 50 -32.40 21.96 -19.33
C GLN A 50 -31.39 21.73 -18.22
N LYS A 51 -31.49 22.58 -17.21
CA LYS A 51 -30.57 22.79 -16.09
C LYS A 51 -31.25 22.19 -14.87
N GLU A 52 -30.82 21.03 -14.40
CA GLU A 52 -31.41 20.36 -13.23
C GLU A 52 -30.52 20.44 -11.99
N SER A 53 -31.17 20.68 -10.85
CA SER A 53 -30.62 20.75 -9.50
C SER A 53 -30.71 19.37 -8.81
N SER A 54 -29.62 18.96 -8.16
CA SER A 54 -29.50 17.66 -7.49
C SER A 54 -29.78 17.75 -5.98
N VAL A 55 -30.70 16.93 -5.46
CA VAL A 55 -30.90 16.65 -4.03
C VAL A 55 -30.77 15.12 -3.85
N GLY A 56 -29.84 14.67 -3.01
CA GLY A 56 -29.46 13.27 -2.87
C GLY A 56 -29.95 12.61 -1.57
N THR A 57 -30.37 11.34 -1.67
CA THR A 57 -30.67 10.42 -0.57
C THR A 57 -29.80 9.15 -0.69
N SER A 58 -29.20 8.72 0.42
CA SER A 58 -28.15 7.69 0.48
C SER A 58 -28.63 6.35 1.05
N SER A 59 -28.38 5.23 0.34
CA SER A 59 -28.35 3.88 0.94
C SER A 59 -27.37 2.99 0.17
N THR A 60 -26.37 2.44 0.85
CA THR A 60 -25.22 1.70 0.31
C THR A 60 -25.42 0.19 0.41
N SER A 61 -25.81 -0.46 -0.69
CA SER A 61 -25.56 -1.88 -0.93
C SER A 61 -25.29 -2.09 -2.41
N PHE A 62 -24.40 -3.02 -2.76
CA PHE A 62 -23.97 -3.26 -4.15
C PHE A 62 -25.15 -3.55 -5.08
N GLY A 63 -26.21 -4.18 -4.55
CA GLY A 63 -27.47 -4.42 -5.27
C GLY A 63 -28.28 -3.17 -5.66
N LYS A 64 -27.92 -1.97 -5.19
CA LYS A 64 -28.55 -0.71 -5.61
C LYS A 64 -27.68 0.14 -6.55
N LEU A 65 -26.40 -0.16 -6.73
CA LEU A 65 -25.53 0.58 -7.66
C LEU A 65 -25.89 0.33 -9.14
N ALA A 66 -26.37 -0.88 -9.46
CA ALA A 66 -26.95 -1.17 -10.77
C ALA A 66 -28.34 -0.53 -10.98
N ALA A 67 -29.01 -0.09 -9.91
CA ALA A 67 -30.32 0.55 -10.00
C ALA A 67 -30.24 2.09 -9.99
N ALA A 68 -29.18 2.67 -9.40
CA ALA A 68 -29.09 4.12 -9.18
C ALA A 68 -28.40 4.90 -10.31
N THR A 69 -27.63 4.24 -11.19
CA THR A 69 -26.87 4.91 -12.27
C THR A 69 -27.68 5.18 -13.55
N PHE A 70 -28.96 4.83 -13.58
CA PHE A 70 -29.88 5.09 -14.70
C PHE A 70 -31.13 5.86 -14.27
N THR A 71 -30.93 7.04 -13.68
CA THR A 71 -31.98 8.06 -13.56
C THR A 71 -31.46 9.28 -14.31
N ARG A 72 -32.14 9.83 -15.31
CA ARG A 72 -33.47 10.41 -15.24
C ARG A 72 -33.87 10.81 -16.66
N ASN A 73 -34.48 9.90 -17.41
CA ASN A 73 -35.31 10.28 -18.55
C ASN A 73 -36.52 9.36 -18.56
N ASP A 74 -37.67 10.00 -18.56
CA ASP A 74 -38.94 9.50 -18.09
C ASP A 74 -39.50 8.32 -18.90
N HIS A 75 -40.15 7.42 -18.17
CA HIS A 75 -41.14 6.40 -18.61
C HIS A 75 -40.75 4.92 -18.78
N HIS A 76 -39.54 4.45 -18.43
CA HIS A 76 -39.29 2.98 -18.39
C HIS A 76 -38.62 2.35 -17.15
N PRO A 77 -38.87 2.81 -15.90
CA PRO A 77 -38.27 2.22 -14.71
C PRO A 77 -38.67 0.74 -14.47
N VAL A 78 -39.87 0.33 -14.93
CA VAL A 78 -40.41 -1.02 -14.71
C VAL A 78 -39.65 -2.10 -15.49
N ASN A 79 -39.17 -1.79 -16.70
CA ASN A 79 -38.45 -2.77 -17.51
C ASN A 79 -37.03 -3.00 -16.98
N GLN A 80 -36.36 -1.95 -16.48
CA GLN A 80 -35.01 -2.06 -15.93
C GLN A 80 -34.99 -2.88 -14.63
N THR A 81 -35.97 -2.70 -13.75
CA THR A 81 -36.07 -3.49 -12.52
C THR A 81 -36.31 -4.96 -12.82
N LEU A 82 -37.13 -5.29 -13.82
CA LEU A 82 -37.34 -6.67 -14.27
C LEU A 82 -36.05 -7.30 -14.82
N ILE A 83 -35.30 -6.57 -15.66
CA ILE A 83 -34.01 -7.04 -16.20
C ILE A 83 -33.01 -7.29 -15.07
N ASN A 84 -32.90 -6.35 -14.12
CA ASN A 84 -32.02 -6.47 -12.96
C ASN A 84 -32.41 -7.67 -12.07
N LEU A 85 -33.72 -7.92 -11.88
CA LEU A 85 -34.22 -9.07 -11.12
C LEU A 85 -33.91 -10.39 -11.83
N GLN A 86 -34.07 -10.44 -13.16
CA GLN A 86 -33.70 -11.62 -13.96
C GLN A 86 -32.20 -11.88 -13.88
N LEU A 87 -31.36 -10.86 -13.99
CA LEU A 87 -29.91 -10.99 -13.85
C LEU A 87 -29.54 -11.51 -12.44
N SER A 88 -30.11 -10.92 -11.40
CA SER A 88 -29.90 -11.36 -10.01
C SER A 88 -30.28 -12.82 -9.79
N LYS A 89 -31.41 -13.26 -10.38
CA LYS A 89 -31.83 -14.67 -10.35
C LYS A 89 -30.79 -15.58 -11.02
N LYS A 90 -30.29 -15.22 -12.21
CA LYS A 90 -29.27 -16.00 -12.93
C LYS A 90 -27.95 -16.08 -12.15
N ILE A 91 -27.50 -14.96 -11.57
CA ILE A 91 -26.32 -14.91 -10.70
C ILE A 91 -26.48 -15.87 -9.50
N LYS A 92 -27.65 -15.86 -8.87
CA LYS A 92 -27.96 -16.76 -7.76
C LYS A 92 -27.95 -18.22 -8.19
N GLU A 93 -28.49 -18.55 -9.35
CA GLU A 93 -28.49 -19.92 -9.88
C GLU A 93 -27.09 -20.47 -10.11
N VAL A 94 -26.16 -19.66 -10.64
CA VAL A 94 -24.73 -20.02 -10.80
C VAL A 94 -24.08 -20.19 -9.43
N THR A 95 -24.32 -19.26 -8.51
CA THR A 95 -23.78 -19.31 -7.14
C THR A 95 -24.24 -20.56 -6.39
N ASP A 96 -25.53 -20.92 -6.50
CA ASP A 96 -26.10 -22.11 -5.88
C ASP A 96 -25.55 -23.40 -6.51
N ALA A 97 -25.27 -23.40 -7.83
CA ALA A 97 -24.61 -24.53 -8.49
C ALA A 97 -23.18 -24.72 -7.97
N PHE A 98 -22.40 -23.64 -7.85
CA PHE A 98 -21.06 -23.69 -7.26
C PHE A 98 -21.10 -24.15 -5.80
N ARG A 99 -22.05 -23.64 -5.00
CA ARG A 99 -22.27 -24.07 -3.62
C ARG A 99 -22.57 -25.57 -3.53
N ASN A 100 -23.39 -26.10 -4.42
CA ASN A 100 -23.67 -27.53 -4.46
C ASN A 100 -22.41 -28.36 -4.78
N ILE A 101 -21.56 -27.90 -5.71
CA ILE A 101 -20.28 -28.54 -6.00
C ILE A 101 -19.36 -28.53 -4.76
N ALA A 102 -19.25 -27.40 -4.06
CA ALA A 102 -18.48 -27.32 -2.82
C ALA A 102 -19.02 -28.28 -1.74
N GLN A 103 -20.34 -28.40 -1.61
CA GLN A 103 -20.97 -29.37 -0.70
C GLN A 103 -20.68 -30.82 -1.08
N ILE A 104 -20.68 -31.15 -2.37
CA ILE A 104 -20.35 -32.49 -2.86
C ILE A 104 -18.87 -32.81 -2.58
N ALA A 105 -17.98 -31.84 -2.80
CA ALA A 105 -16.54 -32.00 -2.69
C ALA A 105 -16.05 -32.08 -1.24
N LEU A 106 -16.61 -31.26 -0.34
CA LEU A 106 -16.16 -31.13 1.06
C LEU A 106 -17.09 -31.83 2.06
N GLY A 107 -18.32 -32.16 1.64
CA GLY A 107 -19.38 -32.69 2.49
C GLY A 107 -20.24 -31.60 3.13
N ILE A 108 -21.48 -31.95 3.45
CA ILE A 108 -22.50 -31.04 4.02
C ILE A 108 -22.04 -30.41 5.33
N ASN A 109 -21.25 -31.15 6.12
CA ASN A 109 -20.82 -30.72 7.45
C ASN A 109 -19.56 -29.84 7.42
N ALA A 110 -18.95 -29.58 6.25
CA ALA A 110 -17.72 -28.79 6.17
C ALA A 110 -17.92 -27.37 6.71
N SER A 111 -19.04 -26.73 6.37
CA SER A 111 -19.39 -25.40 6.87
C SER A 111 -19.70 -25.38 8.37
N GLN A 112 -20.23 -26.48 8.92
CA GLN A 112 -20.56 -26.60 10.35
C GLN A 112 -19.34 -26.94 11.22
N ARG A 113 -18.42 -27.77 10.73
CA ARG A 113 -17.19 -28.14 11.45
C ARG A 113 -16.34 -26.92 11.79
N HIS A 114 -16.32 -25.93 10.90
CA HIS A 114 -15.58 -24.70 11.13
C HIS A 114 -16.10 -23.91 12.34
N ILE A 115 -17.42 -23.90 12.58
CA ILE A 115 -18.03 -23.17 13.70
C ILE A 115 -17.69 -23.82 15.04
N LEU A 116 -17.58 -25.16 15.09
CA LEU A 116 -17.35 -25.89 16.34
C LEU A 116 -15.87 -25.91 16.77
N HIS A 117 -14.94 -25.77 15.83
CA HIS A 117 -13.50 -25.84 16.08
C HIS A 117 -12.80 -24.47 16.10
N SER A 118 -13.56 -23.38 16.10
CA SER A 118 -13.01 -22.02 15.98
C SER A 118 -12.17 -21.53 17.16
N ASN A 119 -12.16 -22.27 18.27
CA ASN A 119 -11.45 -21.83 19.48
C ASN A 119 -9.98 -22.24 19.51
N ASP A 120 -9.52 -23.04 18.54
CA ASP A 120 -8.11 -23.42 18.44
C ASP A 120 -7.40 -22.56 17.37
N PRO A 121 -6.66 -21.50 17.76
CA PRO A 121 -5.95 -20.63 16.83
C PRO A 121 -4.91 -21.38 15.98
N SER A 122 -4.46 -22.57 16.40
CA SER A 122 -3.48 -23.36 15.66
C SER A 122 -4.04 -24.04 14.41
N ASN A 123 -5.36 -24.22 14.32
CA ASN A 123 -5.98 -24.99 13.23
C ASN A 123 -6.27 -24.15 11.97
N TYR A 124 -6.19 -22.82 12.09
CA TYR A 124 -6.59 -21.86 11.05
C TYR A 124 -5.62 -21.72 9.87
N GLN A 125 -4.43 -22.31 9.95
CA GLN A 125 -3.40 -22.17 8.92
C GLN A 125 -2.76 -23.50 8.59
N ARG A 126 -3.53 -24.60 8.57
CA ARG A 126 -2.98 -25.84 8.06
C ARG A 126 -2.74 -25.69 6.57
N ILE A 127 -1.47 -25.41 6.22
CA ILE A 127 -1.00 -25.32 4.84
C ILE A 127 -1.47 -26.59 4.12
N PRO A 128 -2.19 -26.47 2.99
CA PRO A 128 -2.60 -27.63 2.22
C PRO A 128 -1.38 -28.48 1.88
N SER A 129 -1.51 -29.81 1.92
CA SER A 129 -0.44 -30.69 1.48
C SER A 129 -0.04 -30.37 0.03
N LEU A 130 1.22 -30.57 -0.33
CA LEU A 130 1.71 -30.32 -1.70
C LEU A 130 0.82 -30.98 -2.76
N ALA A 131 0.39 -32.23 -2.56
CA ALA A 131 -0.52 -32.92 -3.47
C ALA A 131 -1.90 -32.24 -3.63
N ALA A 132 -2.41 -31.63 -2.57
CA ALA A 132 -3.64 -30.83 -2.64
C ALA A 132 -3.43 -29.55 -3.46
N LEU A 133 -2.29 -28.87 -3.27
CA LEU A 133 -1.91 -27.71 -4.09
C LEU A 133 -1.78 -28.08 -5.57
N CYS A 134 -1.10 -29.19 -5.87
CA CYS A 134 -0.98 -29.70 -7.25
C CYS A 134 -2.36 -29.99 -7.85
N CYS A 135 -3.26 -30.65 -7.11
CA CYS A 135 -4.60 -30.94 -7.61
C CYS A 135 -5.43 -29.66 -7.82
N THR A 136 -5.31 -28.66 -6.96
CA THR A 136 -5.91 -27.33 -7.19
C THR A 136 -5.40 -26.73 -8.49
N ILE A 137 -4.08 -26.72 -8.72
CA ILE A 137 -3.49 -26.18 -9.96
C ILE A 137 -3.98 -26.93 -11.19
N VAL A 138 -4.04 -28.28 -11.14
CA VAL A 138 -4.60 -29.08 -12.25
C VAL A 138 -6.05 -28.67 -12.52
N GLY A 139 -6.87 -28.53 -11.47
CA GLY A 139 -8.25 -28.05 -11.58
C GLY A 139 -8.35 -26.68 -12.27
N GLU A 140 -7.50 -25.73 -11.89
CA GLU A 140 -7.45 -24.36 -12.45
C GLU A 140 -7.23 -24.37 -13.97
N HIS A 141 -6.40 -25.30 -14.48
CA HIS A 141 -5.97 -25.40 -15.88
C HIS A 141 -6.77 -26.40 -16.73
N MET A 142 -7.78 -27.09 -16.18
CA MET A 142 -8.53 -28.10 -16.94
C MET A 142 -9.18 -27.56 -18.21
N GLU A 143 -9.77 -26.36 -18.16
CA GLU A 143 -10.41 -25.73 -19.33
C GLU A 143 -9.37 -25.30 -20.39
N SER A 144 -8.17 -24.88 -19.96
CA SER A 144 -7.09 -24.52 -20.88
C SER A 144 -6.55 -25.73 -21.64
N GLU A 145 -6.46 -26.90 -20.98
CA GLU A 145 -6.05 -28.14 -21.64
C GLU A 145 -7.10 -28.61 -22.65
N VAL A 146 -8.39 -28.52 -22.32
CA VAL A 146 -9.46 -28.82 -23.27
C VAL A 146 -9.36 -27.93 -24.51
N GLN A 147 -9.17 -26.62 -24.32
CA GLN A 147 -8.99 -25.68 -25.42
C GLN A 147 -7.75 -26.01 -26.27
N ALA A 148 -6.62 -26.36 -25.65
CA ALA A 148 -5.41 -26.71 -26.37
C ALA A 148 -5.58 -27.96 -27.26
N HIS A 149 -6.36 -28.96 -26.81
CA HIS A 149 -6.66 -30.14 -27.62
C HIS A 149 -7.59 -29.80 -28.80
N GLN A 150 -8.60 -28.94 -28.57
CA GLN A 150 -9.48 -28.45 -29.64
C GLN A 150 -8.70 -27.73 -30.75
N GLU A 151 -7.67 -26.96 -30.40
CA GLU A 151 -6.82 -26.25 -31.39
C GLU A 151 -5.98 -27.21 -32.25
N THR A 152 -5.74 -28.45 -31.80
CA THR A 152 -4.96 -29.45 -32.55
C THR A 152 -5.79 -30.38 -33.44
N GLN A 153 -7.10 -30.44 -33.21
CA GLN A 153 -7.98 -31.41 -33.86
C GLN A 153 -8.94 -30.70 -34.84
N ASP A 154 -8.61 -30.70 -36.13
CA ASP A 154 -9.41 -30.07 -37.21
C ASP A 154 -10.78 -30.75 -37.48
N SER A 155 -11.23 -31.70 -36.66
CA SER A 155 -12.46 -32.45 -36.91
C SER A 155 -13.71 -31.73 -36.40
N VAL A 156 -14.77 -31.73 -37.23
CA VAL A 156 -16.12 -31.19 -36.91
C VAL A 156 -16.92 -32.15 -36.01
N SER A 157 -16.26 -32.78 -35.04
CA SER A 157 -16.88 -33.66 -34.05
C SER A 157 -17.82 -32.87 -33.14
N THR A 158 -18.78 -33.56 -32.53
CA THR A 158 -19.67 -32.99 -31.51
C THR A 158 -18.86 -32.58 -30.29
N PHE A 159 -18.57 -31.28 -30.18
CA PHE A 159 -17.71 -30.62 -29.19
C PHE A 159 -17.86 -31.14 -27.74
N ASP A 160 -19.06 -31.49 -27.30
CA ASP A 160 -19.31 -31.83 -25.90
C ASP A 160 -18.76 -33.19 -25.45
N ASP A 161 -18.68 -34.20 -26.33
CA ASP A 161 -18.31 -35.57 -25.92
C ASP A 161 -16.78 -35.76 -25.79
N GLU A 162 -16.01 -35.10 -26.66
CA GLU A 162 -14.54 -35.12 -26.62
C GLU A 162 -14.02 -34.36 -25.39
N ASP A 163 -14.56 -33.17 -25.11
CA ASP A 163 -14.23 -32.36 -23.94
C ASP A 163 -14.46 -33.13 -22.64
N ILE A 164 -15.60 -33.82 -22.52
CA ILE A 164 -15.92 -34.63 -21.35
C ILE A 164 -14.93 -35.79 -21.21
N THR A 165 -14.49 -36.39 -22.33
CA THR A 165 -13.53 -37.50 -22.33
C THR A 165 -12.17 -37.04 -21.79
N ILE A 166 -11.64 -35.92 -22.30
CA ILE A 166 -10.38 -35.33 -21.83
C ILE A 166 -10.44 -35.01 -20.34
N ILE A 167 -11.52 -34.36 -19.90
CA ILE A 167 -11.70 -34.01 -18.48
C ILE A 167 -11.78 -35.27 -17.60
N THR A 168 -12.46 -36.32 -18.08
CA THR A 168 -12.57 -37.59 -17.35
C THR A 168 -11.19 -38.21 -17.16
N GLU A 169 -10.41 -38.28 -18.24
CA GLU A 169 -9.04 -38.79 -18.22
C GLU A 169 -8.18 -38.02 -17.22
N LEU A 170 -8.22 -36.67 -17.27
CA LEU A 170 -7.48 -35.82 -16.32
C LEU A 170 -7.86 -36.11 -14.87
N TYR A 171 -9.16 -36.25 -14.55
CA TYR A 171 -9.57 -36.60 -13.18
C TYR A 171 -9.18 -38.03 -12.77
N ASP A 172 -9.14 -38.97 -13.72
CA ASP A 172 -8.73 -40.34 -13.44
C ASP A 172 -7.24 -40.46 -13.13
N THR A 173 -6.40 -39.53 -13.64
CA THR A 173 -4.99 -39.42 -13.22
C THR A 173 -4.81 -38.93 -11.78
N LEU A 174 -5.82 -38.26 -11.20
CA LEU A 174 -5.75 -37.69 -9.86
C LEU A 174 -6.14 -38.71 -8.77
N PRO A 175 -5.39 -38.81 -7.65
CA PRO A 175 -5.77 -39.66 -6.54
C PRO A 175 -7.17 -39.30 -5.99
N PRO A 176 -8.06 -40.28 -5.72
CA PRO A 176 -9.46 -40.02 -5.37
C PRO A 176 -9.68 -39.04 -4.21
N HIS A 177 -8.82 -39.09 -3.19
CA HIS A 177 -8.91 -38.24 -1.99
C HIS A 177 -8.51 -36.77 -2.24
N TYR A 178 -7.81 -36.47 -3.33
CA TYR A 178 -7.45 -35.10 -3.72
C TYR A 178 -8.34 -34.51 -4.82
N ARG A 179 -9.18 -35.31 -5.50
CA ARG A 179 -10.09 -34.85 -6.55
C ARG A 179 -10.99 -33.70 -6.11
N ARG A 180 -11.36 -33.63 -4.83
CA ARG A 180 -12.17 -32.54 -4.27
C ARG A 180 -11.54 -31.15 -4.45
N TYR A 181 -10.22 -31.04 -4.38
CA TYR A 181 -9.51 -29.77 -4.55
C TYR A 181 -9.49 -29.34 -6.01
N ALA A 182 -9.22 -30.30 -6.91
CA ALA A 182 -9.28 -30.07 -8.36
C ALA A 182 -10.69 -29.64 -8.80
N VAL A 183 -11.74 -30.30 -8.28
CA VAL A 183 -13.12 -30.00 -8.67
C VAL A 183 -13.56 -28.59 -8.33
N ILE A 184 -13.18 -28.10 -7.15
CA ILE A 184 -13.57 -26.77 -6.69
C ILE A 184 -12.87 -25.71 -7.54
N SER A 185 -11.58 -25.90 -7.78
CA SER A 185 -10.78 -25.00 -8.61
C SER A 185 -11.25 -24.98 -10.07
N HIS A 186 -11.54 -26.15 -10.64
CA HIS A 186 -12.10 -26.28 -11.99
C HIS A 186 -13.47 -25.61 -12.09
N ALA A 187 -14.38 -25.84 -11.14
CA ALA A 187 -15.67 -25.19 -11.11
C ALA A 187 -15.57 -23.66 -11.07
N LEU A 188 -14.63 -23.12 -10.29
CA LEU A 188 -14.39 -21.68 -10.26
C LEU A 188 -13.79 -21.17 -11.58
N SER A 189 -12.85 -21.90 -12.17
CA SER A 189 -12.24 -21.59 -13.47
C SER A 189 -13.31 -21.49 -14.58
N ILE A 190 -14.25 -22.45 -14.63
CA ILE A 190 -15.43 -22.40 -15.52
C ILE A 190 -16.20 -21.09 -15.34
N ILE A 191 -16.50 -20.70 -14.10
CA ILE A 191 -17.30 -19.50 -13.83
C ILE A 191 -16.53 -18.24 -14.27
N LEU A 192 -15.25 -18.13 -13.92
CA LEU A 192 -14.42 -16.96 -14.24
C LEU A 192 -14.17 -16.82 -15.75
N ASN A 193 -14.09 -17.94 -16.48
CA ASN A 193 -13.84 -17.92 -17.93
C ASN A 193 -15.14 -17.74 -18.75
N ALA A 194 -16.24 -18.37 -18.33
CA ALA A 194 -17.49 -18.36 -19.11
C ALA A 194 -18.42 -17.19 -18.76
N CYS A 195 -18.43 -16.72 -17.52
CA CYS A 195 -19.34 -15.64 -17.10
C CYS A 195 -18.73 -14.26 -17.34
N PRO A 196 -19.53 -13.23 -17.68
CA PRO A 196 -19.07 -11.86 -17.63
C PRO A 196 -18.66 -11.46 -16.20
N ASN A 197 -17.70 -10.55 -16.08
CA ASN A 197 -17.21 -10.02 -14.79
C ASN A 197 -18.28 -9.18 -14.08
N TYR A 198 -19.24 -9.84 -13.44
CA TYR A 198 -20.24 -9.20 -12.59
C TYR A 198 -19.71 -9.16 -11.15
N PRO A 199 -19.48 -7.97 -10.55
CA PRO A 199 -18.95 -7.92 -9.19
C PRO A 199 -19.93 -8.51 -8.15
N ASP A 200 -21.24 -8.48 -8.41
CA ASP A 200 -22.25 -9.16 -7.58
C ASP A 200 -22.12 -10.68 -7.60
N LEU A 201 -21.78 -11.26 -8.76
CA LEU A 201 -21.50 -12.69 -8.90
C LEU A 201 -20.25 -13.04 -8.10
N HIS A 202 -19.15 -12.34 -8.33
CA HIS A 202 -17.90 -12.60 -7.61
C HIS A 202 -18.06 -12.38 -6.09
N GLY A 203 -18.81 -11.36 -5.69
CA GLY A 203 -19.12 -11.08 -4.28
C GLY A 203 -19.98 -12.16 -3.62
N SER A 204 -20.87 -12.81 -4.36
CA SER A 204 -21.68 -13.94 -3.89
C SER A 204 -20.86 -15.23 -3.82
N LEU A 205 -20.01 -15.49 -4.82
CA LEU A 205 -19.07 -16.61 -4.80
C LEU A 205 -18.03 -16.46 -3.68
N LEU A 206 -17.64 -15.24 -3.35
CA LEU A 206 -16.71 -14.96 -2.26
C LEU A 206 -17.30 -15.31 -0.89
N GLU A 207 -18.62 -15.15 -0.71
CA GLU A 207 -19.31 -15.65 0.49
C GLU A 207 -19.28 -17.17 0.55
N VAL A 208 -19.53 -17.84 -0.58
CA VAL A 208 -19.51 -19.30 -0.64
C VAL A 208 -18.12 -19.83 -0.33
N THR A 209 -17.08 -19.28 -0.96
CA THR A 209 -15.68 -19.70 -0.74
C THR A 209 -15.23 -19.42 0.69
N SER A 210 -15.63 -18.28 1.27
CA SER A 210 -15.39 -17.98 2.70
C SER A 210 -16.13 -18.96 3.62
N MET A 211 -17.37 -19.34 3.30
CA MET A 211 -18.18 -20.29 4.09
C MET A 211 -17.58 -21.71 4.12
N TYR A 212 -16.86 -22.09 3.08
CA TYR A 212 -16.16 -23.39 2.99
C TYR A 212 -14.66 -23.29 3.30
N SER A 213 -14.17 -22.13 3.76
CA SER A 213 -12.76 -21.85 4.06
C SER A 213 -11.83 -22.24 2.90
N LEU A 214 -12.15 -21.71 1.71
CA LEU A 214 -11.42 -21.91 0.46
C LEU A 214 -10.54 -20.70 0.16
N PRO A 215 -9.34 -20.57 0.78
CA PRO A 215 -8.55 -19.35 0.70
C PRO A 215 -8.11 -19.05 -0.73
N ARG A 216 -7.60 -20.05 -1.47
CA ARG A 216 -7.09 -19.87 -2.83
C ARG A 216 -8.17 -19.34 -3.78
N GLU A 217 -9.34 -19.96 -3.75
CA GLU A 217 -10.50 -19.55 -4.54
C GLU A 217 -10.98 -18.15 -4.16
N SER A 218 -10.96 -17.83 -2.87
CA SER A 218 -11.30 -16.49 -2.38
C SER A 218 -10.28 -15.44 -2.83
N GLU A 219 -8.98 -15.79 -2.90
CA GLU A 219 -7.93 -14.91 -3.44
C GLU A 219 -8.16 -14.63 -4.93
N LEU A 220 -8.47 -15.65 -5.73
CA LEU A 220 -8.77 -15.49 -7.17
C LEU A 220 -10.00 -14.60 -7.39
N LEU A 221 -11.07 -14.80 -6.62
CA LEU A 221 -12.27 -13.97 -6.66
C LEU A 221 -11.99 -12.51 -6.24
N LEU A 222 -11.19 -12.30 -5.20
CA LEU A 222 -10.76 -10.95 -4.80
C LEU A 222 -9.95 -10.26 -5.89
N MET A 223 -9.03 -10.99 -6.53
CA MET A 223 -8.25 -10.48 -7.66
C MET A 223 -9.15 -10.08 -8.82
N ALA A 224 -10.15 -10.91 -9.16
CA ALA A 224 -11.13 -10.61 -10.20
C ALA A 224 -12.01 -9.39 -9.84
N ILE A 225 -12.48 -9.28 -8.59
CA ILE A 225 -13.24 -8.12 -8.10
C ILE A 225 -12.41 -6.84 -8.24
N PHE A 226 -11.18 -6.83 -7.72
CA PHE A 226 -10.34 -5.63 -7.82
C PHE A 226 -9.99 -5.29 -9.27
N SER A 227 -9.72 -6.29 -10.11
CA SER A 227 -9.38 -6.05 -11.51
C SER A 227 -10.55 -5.39 -12.24
N GLU A 228 -11.79 -5.82 -11.97
CA GLU A 228 -12.98 -5.21 -12.55
C GLU A 228 -13.25 -3.81 -11.98
N VAL A 229 -13.15 -3.64 -10.66
CA VAL A 229 -13.38 -2.37 -9.95
C VAL A 229 -12.39 -1.29 -10.41
N PHE A 230 -11.15 -1.66 -10.71
CA PHE A 230 -10.11 -0.73 -11.17
C PHE A 230 -9.97 -0.67 -12.70
N SER A 231 -10.75 -1.47 -13.45
CA SER A 231 -10.68 -1.52 -14.91
C SER A 231 -11.10 -0.18 -15.55
N PRO A 232 -10.35 0.30 -16.56
CA PRO A 232 -10.72 1.52 -17.26
C PRO A 232 -12.04 1.42 -18.05
N HIS A 233 -12.36 0.20 -18.50
CA HIS A 233 -13.37 -0.04 -19.52
C HIS A 233 -14.67 -0.61 -18.96
N ALA A 234 -14.80 -0.76 -17.64
CA ALA A 234 -15.99 -1.29 -17.01
C ALA A 234 -17.20 -0.40 -17.38
N PRO A 235 -18.08 -0.85 -18.30
CA PRO A 235 -19.13 0.00 -18.87
C PRO A 235 -20.23 0.31 -17.84
N PHE A 236 -20.21 -0.39 -16.71
CA PHE A 236 -21.17 -0.30 -15.62
C PHE A 236 -20.73 0.58 -14.46
N THR A 237 -19.49 1.11 -14.47
CA THR A 237 -18.90 1.75 -13.28
C THR A 237 -18.46 3.18 -13.51
N LYS A 238 -19.10 3.92 -14.45
CA LYS A 238 -18.75 5.31 -14.73
C LYS A 238 -18.72 6.21 -13.46
N ASP A 239 -19.36 5.77 -12.36
CA ASP A 239 -19.36 6.41 -11.04
C ASP A 239 -18.91 5.53 -9.83
N SER A 240 -18.33 4.33 -9.98
CA SER A 240 -18.50 3.32 -8.90
C SER A 240 -17.50 3.28 -7.71
N ILE A 241 -16.32 3.90 -7.75
CA ILE A 241 -15.43 3.94 -6.56
C ILE A 241 -14.87 5.32 -6.23
N PHE A 242 -14.89 6.20 -7.23
CA PHE A 242 -14.49 7.59 -7.09
C PHE A 242 -15.61 8.45 -6.51
N ASP A 243 -16.87 8.01 -6.63
CA ASP A 243 -18.00 8.67 -5.98
C ASP A 243 -17.92 8.51 -4.45
N ALA A 244 -18.15 9.62 -3.74
CA ALA A 244 -18.22 9.68 -2.29
C ALA A 244 -19.27 8.72 -1.72
N SER A 245 -20.34 8.43 -2.47
CA SER A 245 -21.36 7.45 -2.09
C SER A 245 -20.79 6.04 -1.88
N ASN A 246 -19.71 5.69 -2.58
CA ASN A 246 -19.07 4.38 -2.56
C ASN A 246 -17.81 4.33 -1.69
N SER A 247 -17.55 5.38 -0.90
CA SER A 247 -16.36 5.50 -0.06
C SER A 247 -16.20 4.37 0.97
N HIS A 248 -17.29 3.71 1.38
CA HIS A 248 -17.26 2.58 2.32
C HIS A 248 -17.17 1.20 1.67
N TYR A 249 -17.23 1.11 0.34
CA TYR A 249 -17.29 -0.18 -0.37
C TYR A 249 -16.11 -1.10 -0.01
N LEU A 250 -14.88 -0.57 -0.09
CA LEU A 250 -13.67 -1.36 0.19
C LEU A 250 -13.59 -1.81 1.65
N ILE A 251 -14.13 -1.02 2.59
CA ILE A 251 -14.21 -1.40 4.01
C ILE A 251 -15.21 -2.54 4.18
N SER A 252 -16.39 -2.44 3.56
CA SER A 252 -17.40 -3.51 3.61
C SER A 252 -16.86 -4.81 2.99
N LEU A 253 -16.14 -4.71 1.87
CA LEU A 253 -15.48 -5.86 1.26
C LEU A 253 -14.40 -6.42 2.18
N HIS A 254 -13.53 -5.59 2.76
CA HIS A 254 -12.51 -6.01 3.73
C HIS A 254 -13.13 -6.72 4.93
N ASN A 255 -14.15 -6.15 5.57
CA ASN A 255 -14.82 -6.75 6.72
C ASN A 255 -15.48 -8.09 6.39
N LYS A 256 -16.02 -8.23 5.17
CA LYS A 256 -16.63 -9.46 4.69
C LYS A 256 -15.57 -10.55 4.44
N CYS A 257 -14.45 -10.15 3.86
CA CYS A 257 -13.37 -11.06 3.47
C CYS A 257 -12.42 -11.40 4.60
N CYS A 258 -12.23 -10.53 5.58
CA CYS A 258 -11.24 -10.70 6.65
C CYS A 258 -11.91 -11.10 7.97
N THR A 259 -13.04 -11.81 7.89
CA THR A 259 -13.64 -12.43 9.08
C THR A 259 -12.72 -13.55 9.57
N PRO A 260 -12.67 -13.84 10.88
CA PRO A 260 -11.82 -14.90 11.43
C PRO A 260 -12.01 -16.28 10.75
N ASN A 261 -13.15 -16.50 10.11
CA ASN A 261 -13.53 -17.78 9.49
C ASN A 261 -13.31 -17.85 7.97
N SER A 262 -13.04 -16.72 7.32
CA SER A 262 -12.91 -16.62 5.86
C SER A 262 -11.66 -17.30 5.29
N GLY A 263 -10.62 -17.48 6.12
CA GLY A 263 -9.29 -17.90 5.68
C GLY A 263 -8.46 -16.82 4.99
N ILE A 264 -9.00 -15.60 4.77
CA ILE A 264 -8.24 -14.49 4.20
C ILE A 264 -7.82 -13.54 5.32
N SER A 265 -6.51 -13.38 5.48
CA SER A 265 -5.96 -12.37 6.38
C SER A 265 -6.02 -10.97 5.77
N SER A 266 -6.01 -9.93 6.61
CA SER A 266 -5.82 -8.54 6.16
C SER A 266 -4.55 -8.39 5.30
N ARG A 267 -3.49 -9.14 5.62
CA ARG A 267 -2.22 -9.12 4.87
C ARG A 267 -2.41 -9.65 3.46
N THR A 268 -3.12 -10.77 3.31
CA THR A 268 -3.48 -11.33 2.01
C THR A 268 -4.36 -10.37 1.22
N PHE A 269 -5.39 -9.80 1.84
CA PHE A 269 -6.30 -8.85 1.19
C PHE A 269 -5.54 -7.62 0.65
N THR A 270 -4.69 -7.01 1.47
CA THR A 270 -3.90 -5.84 1.05
C THR A 270 -2.86 -6.19 0.00
N ARG A 271 -2.23 -7.36 0.07
CA ARG A 271 -1.29 -7.85 -0.95
C ARG A 271 -1.95 -7.99 -2.31
N ILE A 272 -3.13 -8.62 -2.38
CA ILE A 272 -3.88 -8.77 -3.63
C ILE A 272 -4.30 -7.39 -4.16
N LEU A 273 -4.79 -6.51 -3.28
CA LEU A 273 -5.14 -5.14 -3.66
C LEU A 273 -3.95 -4.40 -4.28
N VAL A 274 -2.77 -4.43 -3.64
CA VAL A 274 -1.55 -3.81 -4.15
C VAL A 274 -1.10 -4.43 -5.46
N ASP A 275 -1.13 -5.77 -5.58
CA ASP A 275 -0.76 -6.48 -6.80
C ASP A 275 -1.65 -6.07 -7.98
N VAL A 276 -2.96 -6.05 -7.79
CA VAL A 276 -3.89 -5.61 -8.85
C VAL A 276 -3.68 -4.14 -9.21
N LEU A 277 -3.46 -3.25 -8.23
CA LEU A 277 -3.17 -1.83 -8.49
C LEU A 277 -1.84 -1.65 -9.24
N SER A 278 -0.86 -2.51 -9.01
CA SER A 278 0.43 -2.49 -9.70
C SER A 278 0.34 -2.97 -11.16
N LYS A 279 -0.57 -3.92 -11.43
CA LYS A 279 -0.85 -4.43 -12.79
C LYS A 279 -1.78 -3.52 -13.59
N SER A 280 -2.58 -2.70 -12.91
CA SER A 280 -3.54 -1.80 -13.54
C SER A 280 -2.86 -0.67 -14.32
N TYR A 281 -3.47 -0.25 -15.43
CA TYR A 281 -2.95 0.83 -16.28
C TYR A 281 -2.66 2.11 -15.47
N HIS A 282 -1.43 2.64 -15.60
CA HIS A 282 -0.88 3.72 -14.79
C HIS A 282 -1.77 4.97 -14.65
N GLN A 283 -2.57 5.28 -15.68
CA GLN A 283 -3.38 6.49 -15.69
C GLN A 283 -4.47 6.50 -14.62
N ARG A 284 -5.17 5.38 -14.40
CA ARG A 284 -6.21 5.29 -13.35
C ARG A 284 -5.66 4.90 -11.98
N ALA A 285 -4.53 4.21 -11.93
CA ALA A 285 -3.94 3.79 -10.66
C ALA A 285 -3.72 4.98 -9.72
N SER A 286 -3.29 6.14 -10.25
CA SER A 286 -3.12 7.35 -9.43
C SER A 286 -4.44 7.91 -8.89
N ASP A 287 -5.52 7.88 -9.68
CA ASP A 287 -6.85 8.27 -9.22
C ASP A 287 -7.32 7.34 -8.10
N VAL A 288 -7.05 6.04 -8.23
CA VAL A 288 -7.42 5.04 -7.21
C VAL A 288 -6.66 5.27 -5.91
N TRP A 289 -5.36 5.55 -5.98
CA TRP A 289 -4.54 5.85 -4.80
C TRP A 289 -5.04 7.09 -4.04
N THR A 290 -5.54 8.08 -4.77
CA THR A 290 -6.08 9.32 -4.20
C THR A 290 -7.57 9.24 -3.84
N SER A 291 -8.25 8.15 -4.21
CA SER A 291 -9.69 8.00 -3.99
C SER A 291 -10.09 8.06 -2.50
N PRO A 292 -11.29 8.60 -2.18
CA PRO A 292 -11.82 8.59 -0.82
C PRO A 292 -11.97 7.17 -0.27
N ALA A 293 -12.40 6.22 -1.10
CA ALA A 293 -12.63 4.84 -0.70
C ALA A 293 -11.36 4.15 -0.20
N LEU A 294 -10.27 4.24 -0.98
CA LEU A 294 -8.99 3.67 -0.56
C LEU A 294 -8.43 4.42 0.65
N SER A 295 -8.62 5.74 0.69
CA SER A 295 -8.22 6.55 1.83
C SER A 295 -8.89 6.15 3.14
N LEU A 296 -10.17 5.80 3.10
CA LEU A 296 -10.93 5.28 4.24
C LEU A 296 -10.50 3.85 4.59
N LEU A 297 -10.31 2.98 3.60
CA LEU A 297 -9.80 1.62 3.82
C LEU A 297 -8.43 1.64 4.52
N MET A 298 -7.47 2.44 4.02
CA MET A 298 -6.16 2.57 4.64
C MET A 298 -6.27 3.03 6.11
N ARG A 299 -7.19 3.95 6.42
CA ARG A 299 -7.42 4.40 7.80
C ARG A 299 -7.98 3.27 8.67
N HIS A 300 -8.92 2.50 8.15
CA HIS A 300 -9.51 1.32 8.81
C HIS A 300 -8.46 0.25 9.09
N ILE A 301 -7.65 -0.11 8.09
CA ILE A 301 -6.59 -1.11 8.24
C ILE A 301 -5.51 -0.63 9.22
N ARG A 302 -5.14 0.66 9.20
CA ARG A 302 -4.18 1.23 10.17
C ARG A 302 -4.59 1.02 11.63
N SER A 303 -5.89 1.01 11.94
CA SER A 303 -6.37 0.74 13.31
C SER A 303 -6.39 -0.75 13.66
N LEU A 304 -6.39 -1.64 12.66
CA LEU A 304 -6.55 -3.08 12.86
C LEU A 304 -5.22 -3.85 12.78
N ASP A 305 -4.40 -3.56 11.76
CA ASP A 305 -3.23 -4.36 11.39
C ASP A 305 -2.18 -3.46 10.71
N ILE A 306 -1.11 -3.13 11.44
CA ILE A 306 -0.03 -2.26 10.95
C ILE A 306 0.74 -2.91 9.78
N PRO A 307 1.14 -4.20 9.83
CA PRO A 307 1.77 -4.86 8.70
C PRO A 307 1.01 -4.73 7.38
N SER A 308 -0.30 -4.96 7.41
CA SER A 308 -1.17 -4.77 6.24
C SER A 308 -1.24 -3.32 5.78
N TYR A 309 -1.25 -2.37 6.72
CA TYR A 309 -1.21 -0.96 6.42
C TYR A 309 0.12 -0.53 5.78
N MET A 310 1.25 -1.03 6.29
CA MET A 310 2.58 -0.76 5.73
C MET A 310 2.72 -1.36 4.33
N ASN A 311 2.11 -2.51 4.06
CA ASN A 311 2.04 -3.11 2.72
C ASN A 311 1.30 -2.19 1.72
N LEU A 312 0.21 -1.52 2.14
CA LEU A 312 -0.46 -0.51 1.29
C LEU A 312 0.43 0.71 1.03
N CYS A 313 1.17 1.18 2.04
CA CYS A 313 2.16 2.24 1.88
C CYS A 313 3.30 1.83 0.94
N ALA A 314 3.76 0.58 1.00
CA ALA A 314 4.75 0.02 0.09
C ALA A 314 4.21 -0.03 -1.36
N GLY A 315 2.93 -0.34 -1.55
CA GLY A 315 2.26 -0.25 -2.85
C GLY A 315 2.31 1.16 -3.47
N ILE A 316 2.11 2.21 -2.65
CA ILE A 316 2.26 3.61 -3.11
C ILE A 316 3.71 3.90 -3.53
N ILE A 317 4.69 3.40 -2.78
CA ILE A 317 6.12 3.54 -3.10
C ILE A 317 6.48 2.83 -4.40
N GLY A 318 5.99 1.60 -4.61
CA GLY A 318 6.16 0.87 -5.86
C GLY A 318 5.53 1.60 -7.05
N PHE A 319 4.36 2.22 -6.86
CA PHE A 319 3.74 3.05 -7.90
C PHE A 319 4.54 4.32 -8.20
N LEU A 320 5.07 4.99 -7.17
CA LEU A 320 5.91 6.18 -7.29
C LEU A 320 7.22 5.89 -8.04
N SER A 321 7.89 4.76 -7.75
CA SER A 321 9.16 4.40 -8.40
C SER A 321 8.98 4.20 -9.90
N VAL A 322 7.89 3.53 -10.32
CA VAL A 322 7.56 3.36 -11.75
C VAL A 322 7.17 4.70 -12.39
N SER A 323 6.42 5.54 -11.68
CA SER A 323 5.99 6.86 -12.18
C SER A 323 7.16 7.82 -12.40
N VAL A 324 8.13 7.84 -11.48
CA VAL A 324 9.34 8.68 -11.61
C VAL A 324 10.18 8.23 -12.81
N GLY A 325 10.32 6.92 -13.02
CA GLY A 325 11.06 6.38 -14.18
C GLY A 325 10.41 6.70 -15.53
N THR A 326 9.07 6.76 -15.60
CA THR A 326 8.34 7.09 -16.83
C THR A 326 8.34 8.58 -17.15
N GLN A 327 8.27 9.47 -16.15
CA GLN A 327 8.25 10.92 -16.35
C GLN A 327 9.54 11.44 -17.00
N GLN A 328 10.69 10.79 -16.76
CA GLN A 328 11.95 11.14 -17.43
C GLN A 328 11.90 10.93 -18.95
N ARG A 329 10.94 10.16 -19.48
CA ARG A 329 10.86 9.81 -20.89
C ARG A 329 9.80 10.58 -21.70
N GLY A 330 8.95 11.43 -21.09
CA GLY A 330 7.99 12.23 -21.85
C GLY A 330 6.98 13.04 -21.06
N LYS A 331 6.28 13.97 -21.76
CA LYS A 331 5.18 14.81 -21.23
C LYS A 331 3.89 13.99 -21.07
N GLY A 332 3.85 13.09 -20.08
CA GLY A 332 2.61 12.40 -19.70
C GLY A 332 1.65 13.31 -18.92
N ILE A 333 0.36 13.30 -19.26
CA ILE A 333 -0.74 14.06 -18.60
C ILE A 333 -1.20 13.31 -17.34
N GLY A 334 -0.28 13.07 -16.40
CA GLY A 334 -0.53 12.33 -15.16
C GLY A 334 -0.58 13.22 -13.92
N ILE A 335 -1.13 12.68 -12.82
CA ILE A 335 -1.02 13.26 -11.47
C ILE A 335 0.45 13.49 -11.14
N SER A 336 0.76 14.67 -10.57
CA SER A 336 2.12 14.98 -10.15
C SER A 336 2.57 14.00 -9.06
N PRO A 337 3.77 13.39 -9.16
CA PRO A 337 4.32 12.53 -8.12
C PRO A 337 4.38 13.22 -6.74
N GLU A 338 4.47 14.55 -6.73
CA GLU A 338 4.43 15.34 -5.49
C GLU A 338 3.12 15.17 -4.72
N GLN A 339 1.98 15.02 -5.40
CA GLN A 339 0.68 14.80 -4.74
C GLN A 339 0.64 13.45 -4.01
N LEU A 340 1.22 12.42 -4.61
CA LEU A 340 1.33 11.10 -4.00
C LEU A 340 2.33 11.08 -2.84
N TRP A 341 3.42 11.85 -2.93
CA TRP A 341 4.31 12.07 -1.79
C TRP A 341 3.62 12.75 -0.61
N MET A 342 2.84 13.81 -0.89
CA MET A 342 2.04 14.48 0.13
C MET A 342 1.00 13.55 0.74
N LEU A 343 0.35 12.72 -0.09
CA LEU A 343 -0.58 11.70 0.37
C LEU A 343 0.12 10.71 1.30
N LEU A 344 1.26 10.14 0.88
CA LEU A 344 2.02 9.18 1.69
C LEU A 344 2.46 9.79 3.02
N GLY A 345 3.00 11.02 3.01
CA GLY A 345 3.35 11.76 4.23
C GLY A 345 2.13 11.96 5.15
N LYS A 346 0.97 12.33 4.59
CA LYS A 346 -0.27 12.46 5.38
C LYS A 346 -0.70 11.14 6.00
N LYS A 347 -0.55 10.02 5.28
CA LYS A 347 -0.91 8.68 5.75
C LYS A 347 0.02 8.23 6.89
N LEU A 348 1.33 8.38 6.71
CA LEU A 348 2.36 7.97 7.68
C LEU A 348 2.41 8.82 8.96
N ARG A 349 1.76 9.99 8.99
CA ARG A 349 1.86 10.96 10.09
C ARG A 349 1.69 10.39 11.51
N GLY A 350 0.86 9.36 11.69
CA GLY A 350 0.59 8.76 13.00
C GLY A 350 1.47 7.57 13.39
N ILE A 351 2.31 7.07 12.49
CA ILE A 351 3.12 5.86 12.76
C ILE A 351 4.28 6.13 13.73
N PRO A 352 5.05 7.23 13.60
CA PRO A 352 6.13 7.51 14.56
C PRO A 352 5.67 7.57 16.02
N SER A 353 4.54 8.22 16.28
CA SER A 353 4.00 8.33 17.64
C SER A 353 3.60 6.97 18.24
N ARG A 354 3.16 6.02 17.41
CA ARG A 354 2.89 4.64 17.85
C ARG A 354 4.19 3.87 18.12
N LEU A 355 5.21 4.05 17.29
CA LEU A 355 6.53 3.43 17.48
C LEU A 355 7.23 3.91 18.75
N CYS A 356 7.14 5.21 19.06
CA CYS A 356 7.71 5.80 20.26
C CYS A 356 6.97 5.38 21.55
N SER A 357 5.69 4.99 21.42
CA SER A 357 4.90 4.50 22.54
C SER A 357 5.28 3.02 22.80
N THR A 358 6.32 2.79 23.60
CA THR A 358 6.90 1.46 23.93
C THR A 358 5.91 0.39 24.40
N ARG A 359 4.66 0.74 24.70
CA ARG A 359 3.63 -0.15 25.24
C ARG A 359 2.70 -0.82 24.22
N GLY A 360 2.90 -0.65 22.91
CA GLY A 360 1.87 -1.11 21.95
C GLY A 360 2.33 -1.53 20.56
N PHE A 361 3.61 -1.80 20.35
CA PHE A 361 4.12 -2.24 19.05
C PHE A 361 4.62 -3.68 19.14
N SER A 362 4.18 -4.53 18.21
CA SER A 362 4.69 -5.89 18.09
C SER A 362 5.97 -5.93 17.24
N ASP A 363 6.77 -6.98 17.39
CA ASP A 363 7.96 -7.23 16.55
C ASP A 363 7.57 -7.28 15.06
N ASP A 364 6.42 -7.87 14.73
CA ASP A 364 5.87 -7.92 13.37
C ASP A 364 5.56 -6.52 12.81
N ASP A 365 5.02 -5.63 13.65
CA ASP A 365 4.78 -4.25 13.24
C ASP A 365 6.10 -3.56 12.91
N LEU A 366 7.17 -3.78 13.69
CA LEU A 366 8.48 -3.18 13.47
C LEU A 366 9.12 -3.71 12.19
N LEU A 367 9.07 -5.03 11.98
CA LEU A 367 9.55 -5.67 10.76
C LEU A 367 8.83 -5.10 9.53
N SER A 368 7.52 -4.88 9.60
CA SER A 368 6.78 -4.30 8.48
C SER A 368 7.16 -2.84 8.18
N VAL A 369 7.50 -2.05 9.20
CA VAL A 369 8.02 -0.69 9.01
C VAL A 369 9.41 -0.74 8.39
N PHE A 370 10.26 -1.67 8.83
CA PHE A 370 11.57 -1.90 8.26
C PHE A 370 11.49 -2.31 6.78
N ASP A 371 10.68 -3.31 6.44
CA ASP A 371 10.50 -3.78 5.06
C ASP A 371 10.05 -2.63 4.14
N PHE A 372 9.13 -1.80 4.65
CA PHE A 372 8.70 -0.58 3.97
C PHE A 372 9.86 0.40 3.74
N LEU A 373 10.65 0.71 4.76
CA LEU A 373 11.79 1.63 4.65
C LEU A 373 12.89 1.08 3.72
N SER A 374 13.13 -0.22 3.75
CA SER A 374 14.05 -0.91 2.84
C SER A 374 13.59 -0.82 1.39
N GLY A 375 12.27 -0.93 1.14
CA GLY A 375 11.67 -0.65 -0.16
C GLY A 375 11.87 0.79 -0.62
N VAL A 376 11.67 1.77 0.28
CA VAL A 376 11.92 3.20 -0.01
C VAL A 376 13.38 3.42 -0.43
N ALA A 377 14.32 2.87 0.35
CA ALA A 377 15.76 3.00 0.07
C ALA A 377 16.13 2.39 -1.28
N SER A 378 15.60 1.20 -1.59
CA SER A 378 15.89 0.47 -2.83
C SER A 378 15.39 1.20 -4.07
N CYS A 379 14.29 1.95 -3.96
CA CYS A 379 13.76 2.73 -5.07
C CYS A 379 14.49 4.07 -5.30
N GLY A 380 15.43 4.47 -4.44
CA GLY A 380 16.16 5.75 -4.56
C GLY A 380 15.27 6.99 -4.47
N LEU A 381 14.03 6.81 -4.01
CA LEU A 381 12.95 7.77 -4.14
C LEU A 381 13.18 9.04 -3.32
N GLN A 382 13.94 8.94 -2.22
CA GLN A 382 14.37 10.04 -1.36
C GLN A 382 15.10 11.16 -2.13
N ARG A 383 15.76 10.84 -3.25
CA ARG A 383 16.49 11.80 -4.09
C ARG A 383 15.57 12.61 -4.99
N HIS A 384 14.39 12.09 -5.27
CA HIS A 384 13.38 12.69 -6.15
C HIS A 384 12.29 13.47 -5.38
N VAL A 385 12.38 13.50 -4.04
CA VAL A 385 11.44 14.23 -3.20
C VAL A 385 11.74 15.72 -3.33
N SER A 386 10.95 16.41 -4.17
CA SER A 386 10.92 17.87 -4.32
C SER A 386 10.86 18.56 -2.96
N GLU A 387 11.45 19.75 -2.84
CA GLU A 387 11.44 20.55 -1.61
C GLU A 387 10.01 20.77 -1.06
N GLY A 388 9.00 20.83 -1.96
CA GLY A 388 7.58 20.95 -1.60
C GLY A 388 7.02 19.76 -0.80
N SER A 389 7.65 18.58 -0.90
CA SER A 389 7.28 17.36 -0.15
C SER A 389 8.09 17.16 1.13
N SER A 390 8.56 18.26 1.74
CA SER A 390 9.36 18.28 2.97
C SER A 390 8.82 17.38 4.09
N GLU A 391 7.49 17.30 4.26
CA GLU A 391 6.84 16.52 5.30
C GLU A 391 7.11 15.01 5.21
N ALA A 392 7.18 14.45 4.00
CA ALA A 392 7.45 13.02 3.81
C ALA A 392 8.89 12.67 4.19
N ARG A 393 9.87 13.52 3.82
CA ARG A 393 11.29 13.33 4.19
C ARG A 393 11.48 13.36 5.70
N LYS A 394 10.85 14.33 6.38
CA LYS A 394 10.86 14.42 7.85
C LYS A 394 10.31 13.13 8.47
N LEU A 395 9.20 12.63 7.93
CA LEU A 395 8.60 11.37 8.40
C LEU A 395 9.49 10.16 8.16
N PHE A 396 10.17 10.04 7.03
CA PHE A 396 11.13 8.94 6.83
C PHE A 396 12.31 9.03 7.79
N ALA A 397 12.90 10.22 7.95
CA ALA A 397 14.00 10.41 8.91
C ALA A 397 13.57 10.02 10.34
N THR A 398 12.35 10.41 10.71
CA THR A 398 11.71 10.07 11.97
C THR A 398 11.51 8.55 12.13
N LEU A 399 10.91 7.89 11.13
CA LEU A 399 10.67 6.43 11.17
C LEU A 399 11.97 5.63 11.23
N VAL A 400 12.98 6.02 10.44
CA VAL A 400 14.30 5.38 10.46
C VAL A 400 14.95 5.54 11.83
N LEU A 401 14.87 6.73 12.43
CA LEU A 401 15.38 6.96 13.79
C LEU A 401 14.65 6.09 14.83
N CYS A 402 13.32 5.95 14.73
CA CYS A 402 12.57 5.05 15.60
C CYS A 402 13.05 3.59 15.47
N CYS A 403 13.27 3.10 14.24
CA CYS A 403 13.79 1.75 14.01
C CYS A 403 15.21 1.56 14.57
N LEU A 404 16.11 2.53 14.34
CA LEU A 404 17.48 2.50 14.87
C LEU A 404 17.55 2.59 16.40
N SER A 405 16.52 3.15 17.03
CA SER A 405 16.41 3.30 18.49
C SER A 405 15.63 2.16 19.14
N SER A 406 15.10 1.23 18.34
CA SER A 406 14.33 0.08 18.84
C SER A 406 15.24 -0.95 19.48
N VAL A 407 14.80 -1.51 20.61
CA VAL A 407 15.48 -2.64 21.28
C VAL A 407 15.51 -3.91 20.41
N HIS A 408 14.63 -4.01 19.42
CA HIS A 408 14.56 -5.13 18.49
C HIS A 408 15.44 -4.94 17.24
N LEU A 409 16.23 -3.85 17.15
CA LEU A 409 17.18 -3.63 16.06
C LEU A 409 18.09 -4.86 15.80
N PRO A 410 18.60 -5.59 16.81
CA PRO A 410 19.42 -6.79 16.57
C PRO A 410 18.72 -7.88 15.76
N ASN A 411 17.39 -7.93 15.75
CA ASN A 411 16.62 -8.91 14.98
C ASN A 411 16.67 -8.67 13.46
N LEU A 412 17.03 -7.45 13.02
CA LEU A 412 17.13 -7.08 11.60
C LEU A 412 18.44 -7.55 10.95
N GLY A 413 19.43 -7.96 11.74
CA GLY A 413 20.78 -8.27 11.26
C GLY A 413 21.56 -7.03 10.80
N PRO A 414 22.86 -7.20 10.48
CA PRO A 414 23.75 -6.09 10.12
C PRO A 414 23.35 -5.42 8.80
N ASP A 415 22.93 -6.21 7.79
CA ASP A 415 22.53 -5.67 6.49
C ASP A 415 21.31 -4.74 6.62
N GLY A 416 20.37 -5.06 7.50
CA GLY A 416 19.20 -4.23 7.74
C GLY A 416 19.57 -2.90 8.41
N GLU A 417 20.48 -2.95 9.39
CA GLU A 417 21.02 -1.73 10.01
C GLU A 417 21.69 -0.82 8.97
N ASP A 418 22.56 -1.37 8.11
CA ASP A 418 23.26 -0.60 7.09
C ASP A 418 22.31 0.07 6.10
N VAL A 419 21.21 -0.59 5.72
CA VAL A 419 20.16 -0.01 4.87
C VAL A 419 19.51 1.20 5.54
N LEU A 420 19.22 1.12 6.84
CA LEU A 420 18.63 2.23 7.61
C LEU A 420 19.62 3.40 7.76
N VAL A 421 20.89 3.12 8.05
CA VAL A 421 21.95 4.14 8.17
C VAL A 421 22.14 4.88 6.86
N ARG A 422 22.25 4.12 5.76
CA ARG A 422 22.37 4.70 4.41
C ARG A 422 21.14 5.55 4.09
N LEU A 423 19.94 5.03 4.31
CA LEU A 423 18.71 5.78 4.05
C LEU A 423 18.67 7.08 4.85
N LEU A 424 19.05 7.04 6.14
CA LEU A 424 19.09 8.23 6.97
C LEU A 424 20.11 9.24 6.44
N SER A 425 21.33 8.79 6.11
CA SER A 425 22.39 9.66 5.59
C SER A 425 22.05 10.36 4.27
N GLU A 426 21.15 9.80 3.46
CA GLU A 426 20.66 10.42 2.22
C GLU A 426 19.53 11.43 2.45
N LEU A 427 18.94 11.47 3.65
CA LEU A 427 17.91 12.43 4.02
C LEU A 427 18.57 13.65 4.65
N GLU A 428 18.43 14.82 4.03
CA GLU A 428 18.95 16.05 4.62
C GLU A 428 18.16 16.44 5.88
N PRO A 429 18.78 16.47 7.08
CA PRO A 429 18.09 16.82 8.30
C PRO A 429 17.83 18.32 8.38
N ARG A 430 16.60 18.69 8.71
CA ARG A 430 16.20 20.05 9.10
C ARG A 430 15.96 20.16 10.60
N PRO A 431 16.13 21.35 11.22
CA PRO A 431 15.93 21.55 12.66
C PRO A 431 14.56 21.16 13.21
N ASP A 432 13.54 20.98 12.35
CA ASP A 432 12.18 20.58 12.71
C ASP A 432 11.82 19.14 12.31
N SER A 433 12.79 18.37 11.79
CA SER A 433 12.55 17.03 11.21
C SER A 433 12.01 16.03 12.22
N TYR A 434 12.39 16.19 13.48
CA TYR A 434 12.09 15.24 14.55
C TYR A 434 11.01 15.73 15.52
N SER A 435 10.38 16.86 15.21
CA SER A 435 9.31 17.46 16.02
C SER A 435 8.23 16.47 16.44
N LYS A 436 7.86 15.51 15.58
CA LYS A 436 6.84 14.50 15.87
C LYS A 436 7.24 13.47 16.92
N ILE A 437 8.48 12.98 16.89
CA ILE A 437 8.99 12.09 17.95
C ILE A 437 8.94 12.85 19.27
N ILE A 438 9.44 14.09 19.28
CA ILE A 438 9.54 14.89 20.49
C ILE A 438 8.17 15.19 21.07
N SER A 439 7.19 15.59 20.24
CA SER A 439 5.80 15.77 20.67
C SER A 439 5.12 14.47 21.10
N SER A 440 5.61 13.31 20.69
CA SER A 440 5.07 12.02 21.15
C SER A 440 5.68 11.54 22.47
N VAL A 441 6.96 11.84 22.71
CA VAL A 441 7.62 11.58 24.00
C VAL A 441 7.07 12.54 25.07
N TYR A 442 6.80 13.80 24.68
CA TYR A 442 6.21 14.82 25.55
C TYR A 442 5.00 15.49 24.88
N PRO A 443 3.80 14.92 25.04
CA PRO A 443 2.58 15.53 24.53
C PRO A 443 2.29 16.84 25.27
N SER A 444 2.06 17.92 24.53
CA SER A 444 1.82 19.25 25.12
C SER A 444 0.54 19.33 25.96
N ASP A 445 -0.39 18.39 25.77
CA ASP A 445 -1.75 18.42 26.33
C ASP A 445 -1.88 17.73 27.70
N THR A 446 -0.88 16.98 28.20
CA THR A 446 -0.98 16.24 29.48
C THR A 446 -0.47 17.06 30.68
N ALA A 447 -0.91 18.31 30.75
CA ALA A 447 -0.30 19.38 31.55
C ALA A 447 -0.41 19.26 33.09
N GLU A 448 -1.23 18.37 33.65
CA GLU A 448 -1.57 18.45 35.08
C GLU A 448 -0.71 17.59 36.01
N ASP A 449 -0.01 16.54 35.54
CA ASP A 449 0.73 15.62 36.44
C ASP A 449 2.04 15.01 35.86
N THR A 450 2.49 15.45 34.69
CA THR A 450 3.70 14.86 34.08
C THR A 450 4.98 15.52 34.58
N GLN A 451 5.92 14.70 35.05
CA GLN A 451 7.27 15.14 35.38
C GLN A 451 7.91 15.85 34.18
N PRO A 452 8.76 16.86 34.44
CA PRO A 452 9.47 17.60 33.41
C PRO A 452 10.33 16.65 32.56
N PRO A 453 10.52 16.96 31.27
CA PRO A 453 11.29 16.12 30.38
C PRO A 453 12.72 15.90 30.89
N SER A 454 13.15 14.64 30.97
CA SER A 454 14.51 14.25 31.32
C SER A 454 15.32 14.04 30.05
N LEU A 455 16.59 14.47 30.07
CA LEU A 455 17.51 14.24 28.95
C LEU A 455 17.74 12.75 28.68
N GLU A 456 17.61 11.90 29.70
CA GLU A 456 17.74 10.46 29.56
C GLU A 456 16.71 9.88 28.58
N ASP A 457 15.49 10.43 28.55
CA ASP A 457 14.42 9.96 27.66
C ASP A 457 14.77 10.22 26.19
N TRP A 458 15.58 11.23 25.91
CA TRP A 458 16.07 11.56 24.57
C TRP A 458 17.39 10.87 24.19
N LYS A 459 18.15 10.37 25.18
CA LYS A 459 19.39 9.61 24.92
C LYS A 459 19.15 8.32 24.16
N VAL A 460 17.96 7.73 24.30
CA VAL A 460 17.53 6.55 23.54
C VAL A 460 17.62 6.79 22.03
N TYR A 461 17.31 8.01 21.56
CA TYR A 461 17.34 8.36 20.14
C TYR A 461 18.70 8.87 19.68
N THR A 462 19.45 9.55 20.54
CA THR A 462 20.71 10.19 20.15
C THR A 462 21.91 9.25 20.23
N THR A 463 21.89 8.25 21.12
CA THR A 463 22.95 7.24 21.22
C THR A 463 23.12 6.44 19.91
N PRO A 464 22.05 5.96 19.25
CA PRO A 464 22.15 5.31 17.94
C PRO A 464 22.77 6.21 16.86
N LEU A 465 22.43 7.51 16.84
CA LEU A 465 22.95 8.47 15.87
C LEU A 465 24.45 8.73 16.09
N ARG A 466 24.84 8.94 17.35
CA ARG A 466 26.23 9.19 17.74
C ARG A 466 27.13 7.99 17.43
N THR A 467 26.68 6.79 17.77
CA THR A 467 27.42 5.54 17.53
C THR A 467 27.70 5.32 16.04
N ARG A 468 26.78 5.75 15.17
CA ARG A 468 26.86 5.62 13.71
C ARG A 468 27.39 6.85 13.00
N ARG A 469 27.90 7.83 13.76
CA ARG A 469 28.47 9.10 13.26
C ARG A 469 27.50 9.91 12.40
N LEU A 470 26.20 9.82 12.67
CA LEU A 470 25.15 10.58 12.00
C LEU A 470 24.93 11.95 12.69
N TYR A 471 26.02 12.71 12.84
CA TYR A 471 26.04 13.93 13.65
C TYR A 471 25.09 15.02 13.13
N ALA A 472 24.86 15.11 11.82
CA ALA A 472 23.91 16.06 11.25
C ALA A 472 22.46 15.80 11.73
N HIS A 473 22.08 14.52 11.83
CA HIS A 473 20.77 14.12 12.34
C HIS A 473 20.68 14.30 13.85
N GLU A 474 21.76 14.01 14.57
CA GLU A 474 21.84 14.22 16.01
C GLU A 474 21.70 15.73 16.35
N ALA A 475 22.37 16.61 15.60
CA ALA A 475 22.26 18.06 15.78
C ALA A 475 20.82 18.52 15.52
N ALA A 476 20.23 18.13 14.39
CA ALA A 476 18.85 18.47 14.06
C ALA A 476 17.83 17.92 15.07
N PHE A 477 18.08 16.74 15.64
CA PHE A 477 17.26 16.18 16.72
C PHE A 477 17.34 17.06 17.96
N TRP A 478 18.53 17.41 18.43
CA TRP A 478 18.69 18.32 19.58
C TRP A 478 18.12 19.70 19.31
N SER A 479 18.24 20.23 18.09
CA SER A 479 17.59 21.50 17.70
C SER A 479 16.06 21.40 17.77
N SER A 480 15.46 20.29 17.30
CA SER A 480 14.02 20.06 17.43
C SER A 480 13.61 19.99 18.92
N VAL A 481 14.42 19.35 19.77
CA VAL A 481 14.17 19.23 21.21
C VAL A 481 14.23 20.61 21.87
N LEU A 482 15.27 21.39 21.59
CA LEU A 482 15.44 22.75 22.08
C LEU A 482 14.25 23.63 21.67
N GLN A 483 13.85 23.58 20.39
CA GLN A 483 12.70 24.33 19.89
C GLN A 483 11.41 23.93 20.62
N HIS A 484 11.23 22.65 20.95
CA HIS A 484 10.07 22.18 21.71
C HIS A 484 10.08 22.72 23.15
N VAL A 485 11.22 22.63 23.85
CA VAL A 485 11.38 23.16 25.21
C VAL A 485 11.17 24.68 25.25
N GLU A 486 11.69 25.41 24.27
CA GLU A 486 11.44 26.85 24.14
C GLU A 486 9.95 27.13 23.92
N ASN A 487 9.28 26.39 23.04
CA ASN A 487 7.84 26.53 22.85
C ASN A 487 7.05 26.30 24.15
N LEU A 488 7.41 25.29 24.95
CA LEU A 488 6.80 25.05 26.26
C LEU A 488 7.09 26.20 27.24
N ALA A 489 8.31 26.72 27.24
CA ALA A 489 8.71 27.82 28.12
C ALA A 489 7.99 29.14 27.79
N PHE A 490 7.74 29.43 26.50
CA PHE A 490 7.20 30.72 26.03
C PHE A 490 5.68 30.73 25.78
N LYS A 491 5.05 29.62 25.39
CA LYS A 491 3.62 29.63 25.01
C LYS A 491 2.66 29.44 26.19
N ASP A 492 3.07 28.74 27.25
CA ASP A 492 2.19 28.38 28.38
C ASP A 492 2.18 29.39 29.55
N HIS A 493 2.62 30.62 29.33
CA HIS A 493 2.69 31.67 30.37
C HIS A 493 1.37 31.99 31.06
N ARG A 494 0.22 31.57 30.52
CA ARG A 494 -1.11 31.87 31.05
C ARG A 494 -1.74 30.75 31.89
N THR A 495 -1.25 29.52 31.81
CA THR A 495 -1.98 28.34 32.30
C THR A 495 -1.15 27.43 33.21
N LYS A 496 0.18 27.46 33.14
CA LYS A 496 1.04 26.56 33.94
C LYS A 496 1.68 27.28 35.14
N PRO A 497 1.85 26.59 36.29
CA PRO A 497 2.43 27.17 37.49
C PRO A 497 3.87 27.63 37.25
N HIS A 498 4.20 28.82 37.78
CA HIS A 498 5.53 29.46 37.66
C HIS A 498 6.71 28.57 38.11
N ALA A 499 6.45 27.51 38.88
CA ALA A 499 7.43 26.60 39.45
C ALA A 499 8.27 25.85 38.39
N TYR A 500 7.75 25.58 37.19
CA TYR A 500 8.49 24.83 36.16
C TYR A 500 9.45 25.68 35.32
N ARG A 501 9.33 27.01 35.39
CA ARG A 501 10.11 27.92 34.54
C ARG A 501 11.62 27.83 34.77
N PRO A 502 12.14 27.81 36.02
CA PRO A 502 13.59 27.70 36.25
C PRO A 502 14.16 26.39 35.69
N LEU A 503 13.40 25.30 35.80
CA LEU A 503 13.82 24.00 35.30
C LEU A 503 13.87 23.97 33.76
N LEU A 504 12.86 24.51 33.09
CA LEU A 504 12.87 24.62 31.62
C LEU A 504 14.00 25.53 31.12
N LEU A 505 14.35 26.59 31.86
CA LEU A 505 15.51 27.43 31.53
C LEU A 505 16.84 26.69 31.70
N SER A 506 16.99 25.91 32.79
CA SER A 506 18.17 25.06 33.00
C SER A 506 18.31 24.03 31.88
N LEU A 507 17.21 23.34 31.55
CA LEU A 507 17.18 22.34 30.48
C LEU A 507 17.49 22.97 29.12
N ARG A 508 16.97 24.18 28.85
CA ARG A 508 17.27 24.93 27.64
C ARG A 508 18.76 25.21 27.50
N MET A 509 19.43 25.66 28.57
CA MET A 509 20.88 25.92 28.54
C MET A 509 21.67 24.64 28.24
N GLU A 510 21.31 23.53 28.88
CA GLU A 510 21.96 22.25 28.60
C GLU A 510 21.73 21.80 27.16
N LEU A 511 20.52 21.97 26.61
CA LEU A 511 20.23 21.64 25.22
C LEU A 511 21.01 22.50 24.22
N VAL A 512 21.25 23.78 24.52
CA VAL A 512 22.12 24.65 23.69
C VAL A 512 23.56 24.10 23.67
N GLU A 513 24.08 23.70 24.83
CA GLU A 513 25.41 23.07 24.92
C GLU A 513 25.48 21.76 24.12
N ARG A 514 24.41 20.93 24.16
CA ARG A 514 24.33 19.68 23.38
C ARG A 514 24.29 19.93 21.88
N VAL A 515 23.53 20.92 21.41
CA VAL A 515 23.51 21.30 19.99
C VAL A 515 24.92 21.74 19.57
N GLY A 516 25.58 22.60 20.33
CA GLY A 516 26.94 23.07 20.03
C GLY A 516 28.01 21.96 20.10
N GLU A 517 27.89 20.99 21.02
CA GLU A 517 28.74 19.79 21.07
C GLU A 517 28.64 18.99 19.76
N VAL A 518 27.42 18.69 19.33
CA VAL A 518 27.19 17.82 18.17
C VAL A 518 27.50 18.52 16.85
N GLU A 519 27.21 19.82 16.73
CA GLU A 519 27.63 20.61 15.57
C GLU A 519 29.16 20.58 15.44
N ARG A 520 29.91 20.81 16.52
CA ARG A 520 31.39 20.70 16.50
C ARG A 520 31.85 19.33 16.00
N LEU A 521 31.21 18.24 16.41
CA LEU A 521 31.51 16.90 15.91
C LEU A 521 31.22 16.75 14.40
N GLN A 522 30.09 17.27 13.92
CA GLN A 522 29.71 17.23 12.51
C GLN A 522 30.75 17.93 11.62
N PHE A 523 31.17 19.15 11.99
CA PHE A 523 32.14 19.90 11.21
C PHE A 523 33.55 19.30 11.27
N ASN A 524 33.96 18.78 12.44
CA ASN A 524 35.23 18.08 12.57
C ASN A 524 35.28 16.80 11.73
N ALA A 525 34.17 16.06 11.64
CA ALA A 525 34.08 14.87 10.79
C ALA A 525 34.27 15.21 9.29
N ASN A 526 33.73 16.34 8.83
CA ASN A 526 33.85 16.76 7.44
C ASN A 526 35.25 17.32 7.10
N GLY A 527 35.92 17.98 8.05
CA GLY A 527 37.23 18.62 7.82
C GLY A 527 38.41 17.67 7.63
N VAL A 528 38.30 16.40 8.05
CA VAL A 528 39.39 15.42 7.98
C VAL A 528 39.40 14.65 6.65
N SER A 529 38.26 14.54 5.96
CA SER A 529 38.14 13.72 4.73
C SER A 529 38.83 14.35 3.51
N SER A 530 38.89 15.69 3.40
CA SER A 530 39.42 16.37 2.20
C SER A 530 40.96 16.46 2.10
N LYS A 531 41.73 15.95 3.07
CA LYS A 531 43.18 16.22 3.16
C LYS A 531 44.13 15.08 2.77
N VAL A 532 43.64 13.91 2.38
CA VAL A 532 44.52 12.76 2.05
C VAL A 532 44.50 12.46 0.54
N GLY A 533 45.27 13.27 -0.20
CA GLY A 533 46.03 12.86 -1.40
C GLY A 533 45.29 12.52 -2.71
N SER A 534 45.47 13.34 -3.76
CA SER A 534 46.22 12.95 -4.97
C SER A 534 46.25 14.12 -5.97
N GLY A 535 47.42 14.35 -6.57
CA GLY A 535 47.69 15.46 -7.48
C GLY A 535 46.93 15.37 -8.81
N SER A 536 45.67 15.81 -8.83
CA SER A 536 44.87 16.00 -10.03
C SER A 536 44.66 17.49 -10.30
N THR A 537 45.21 17.93 -11.41
CA THR A 537 45.15 19.28 -11.98
C THR A 537 43.72 19.80 -12.17
N VAL A 538 43.44 20.93 -11.51
CA VAL A 538 42.68 22.10 -12.00
C VAL A 538 41.34 21.80 -12.69
N SER A 539 40.28 21.77 -11.88
CA SER A 539 38.92 22.19 -12.30
C SER A 539 38.30 22.99 -11.16
N SER A 540 38.70 24.27 -11.09
CA SER A 540 38.23 25.25 -10.12
C SER A 540 36.86 25.79 -10.50
N THR A 541 35.80 25.37 -9.80
CA THR A 541 34.60 26.21 -9.60
C THR A 541 33.75 25.85 -8.38
N ASP A 542 34.08 24.80 -7.61
CA ASP A 542 33.32 24.54 -6.39
C ASP A 542 33.77 25.47 -5.25
N LYS A 543 32.86 26.36 -4.88
CA LYS A 543 32.94 27.25 -3.73
C LYS A 543 32.81 26.39 -2.47
N GLU A 544 33.88 25.69 -2.13
CA GLU A 544 34.02 24.96 -0.87
C GLU A 544 33.65 25.92 0.27
N SER A 545 32.60 25.58 1.02
CA SER A 545 31.99 26.52 1.96
C SER A 545 32.93 26.78 3.12
N ASP A 546 33.56 27.95 3.10
CA ASP A 546 34.64 28.33 4.00
C ASP A 546 34.06 28.76 5.37
N TRP A 547 33.50 27.83 6.14
CA TRP A 547 33.04 28.09 7.52
C TRP A 547 34.14 27.69 8.52
N ARG A 548 34.36 28.51 9.55
CA ARG A 548 35.23 28.18 10.68
C ARG A 548 34.46 28.39 11.99
N TRP A 549 34.73 27.56 12.99
CA TRP A 549 34.30 27.83 14.35
C TRP A 549 35.12 28.98 14.89
N ASP A 550 34.47 29.97 15.51
CA ASP A 550 35.14 31.06 16.17
C ASP A 550 34.90 30.92 17.68
N ASP A 551 35.92 30.46 18.41
CA ASP A 551 35.85 30.23 19.86
C ASP A 551 35.48 31.49 20.65
N LEU A 552 35.67 32.69 20.06
CA LEU A 552 35.32 33.96 20.71
C LEU A 552 33.82 34.25 20.68
N VAL A 553 33.11 33.74 19.69
CA VAL A 553 31.69 34.02 19.45
C VAL A 553 30.82 32.77 19.67
N ASP A 554 31.46 31.64 19.93
CA ASP A 554 30.85 30.32 20.12
C ASP A 554 29.86 29.97 18.99
N CYS A 555 30.20 30.38 17.77
CA CYS A 555 29.38 30.13 16.59
C CYS A 555 30.21 29.93 15.32
N TRP A 556 29.57 29.35 14.29
CA TRP A 556 30.15 29.20 12.97
C TRP A 556 30.16 30.54 12.25
N VAL A 557 31.36 31.03 11.94
CA VAL A 557 31.56 32.25 11.18
C VAL A 557 32.04 31.87 9.79
N ARG A 558 31.32 32.36 8.76
CA ARG A 558 31.79 32.25 7.39
C ARG A 558 33.09 33.02 7.29
N LYS A 559 34.20 32.38 6.93
CA LYS A 559 35.47 33.04 6.68
C LYS A 559 35.16 34.20 5.75
N THR A 560 35.40 35.41 6.25
CA THR A 560 35.15 36.62 5.48
C THR A 560 35.90 36.43 4.16
N PRO A 561 35.22 36.45 3.01
CA PRO A 561 35.88 36.17 1.74
C PRO A 561 37.06 37.12 1.67
N LEU A 562 38.28 36.56 1.58
CA LEU A 562 39.49 37.35 1.44
C LEU A 562 39.24 38.24 0.22
N VAL A 563 38.96 39.53 0.48
CA VAL A 563 38.75 40.50 -0.59
C VAL A 563 40.00 40.37 -1.45
N PRO A 564 39.88 39.88 -2.71
CA PRO A 564 41.05 39.60 -3.50
C PRO A 564 41.83 40.90 -3.56
N LYS A 565 43.05 40.90 -3.00
CA LYS A 565 43.94 42.06 -3.05
C LYS A 565 44.05 42.40 -4.53
N LYS A 566 43.37 43.49 -4.95
CA LYS A 566 43.37 43.98 -6.33
C LYS A 566 44.83 44.05 -6.76
N ARG A 567 45.26 43.10 -7.58
CA ARG A 567 46.61 43.05 -8.13
C ARG A 567 46.75 44.35 -8.91
N LYS A 568 47.48 45.34 -8.38
CA LYS A 568 47.76 46.60 -9.08
C LYS A 568 48.36 46.22 -10.42
N ARG A 569 47.62 46.42 -11.51
CA ARG A 569 48.16 46.27 -12.86
C ARG A 569 49.31 47.27 -12.97
N PRO A 570 50.51 46.87 -13.43
CA PRO A 570 51.54 47.82 -13.79
C PRO A 570 50.99 48.73 -14.89
N ILE A 571 51.18 50.03 -14.72
CA ILE A 571 50.83 51.06 -15.70
C ILE A 571 51.74 50.83 -16.91
N GLU A 572 51.18 50.33 -18.01
CA GLU A 572 51.85 50.37 -19.31
C GLU A 572 51.90 51.83 -19.77
N VAL A 573 53.13 52.33 -19.97
CA VAL A 573 53.40 53.63 -20.57
C VAL A 573 53.23 53.47 -22.09
N GLU A 574 52.14 53.99 -22.64
CA GLU A 574 51.94 54.11 -24.08
C GLU A 574 52.98 55.08 -24.68
N ALA A 575 53.89 54.53 -25.48
CA ALA A 575 54.76 55.30 -26.35
C ALA A 575 53.96 55.79 -27.57
N SER A 576 53.86 57.11 -27.67
CA SER A 576 53.37 57.86 -28.81
C SER A 576 54.20 57.61 -30.08
N SER A 577 53.55 57.27 -31.19
CA SER A 577 54.14 57.24 -32.53
C SER A 577 53.10 57.56 -33.61
N CYS A 578 53.04 58.84 -33.95
CA CYS A 578 52.85 59.46 -35.27
C CYS A 578 52.40 58.61 -36.50
N ALA A 579 51.26 59.03 -37.07
CA ALA A 579 51.09 59.71 -38.37
C ALA A 579 50.77 58.95 -39.69
N ARG A 580 49.87 59.64 -40.44
CA ARG A 580 49.43 59.59 -41.86
C ARG A 580 48.23 58.68 -42.17
N VAL A 581 47.13 59.15 -42.79
CA VAL A 581 46.83 60.36 -43.60
C VAL A 581 45.55 61.03 -43.11
#